data_AF-A0A3S0WDH2-F1
#
_entry.id   AF-A0A3S0WDH2-F1
#
_cell.length_a   1.000
_cell.length_b   1.000
_cell.length_c   1.000
_cell.angle_alpha   90.00
_cell.angle_beta   90.00
_cell.angle_gamma   90.00
#
_symmetry.space_group_name_H-M   'P 1'
#
loop_
_entity.id
_entity.type
_entity.pdbx_description
1 polymer ?
#
loop_
_entity_poly.entity_id
_entity_poly.type
_entity_poly.pdbx_seq_one_letter_code
_entity_poly.pdbx_strand_id
1 'polypeptide(L)' 'LLHAQVIIGDWKDEYNHHRRHSSLGYLTPAEYARQCTHQMETGDSQNVRTE' A
#
# COMPACT_ATOMS: atom_id res chain seq x y z
N LEU A 1 -14.16 17.90 20.29
CA LEU A 1 -13.66 16.53 20.00
C LEU A 1 -13.61 16.20 18.50
N LEU A 2 -14.44 16.81 17.64
CA LEU A 2 -14.43 16.55 16.19
C LEU A 2 -13.15 17.03 15.46
N HIS A 3 -12.60 18.18 15.88
CA HIS A 3 -11.45 18.80 15.22
C HIS A 3 -10.20 17.90 15.14
N ALA A 4 -9.91 17.15 16.21
CA ALA A 4 -8.78 16.23 16.24
C ALA A 4 -8.96 15.05 15.27
N GLN A 5 -10.18 14.53 15.13
CA GLN A 5 -10.46 13.42 14.21
C GLN A 5 -10.30 13.84 12.76
N VAL A 6 -10.74 15.05 12.42
CA VAL A 6 -10.58 15.62 11.06
C VAL A 6 -9.10 15.78 10.73
N ILE A 7 -8.32 16.43 11.60
CA ILE A 7 -6.87 16.63 11.36
C ILE A 7 -6.13 15.30 11.18
N ILE A 8 -6.46 14.30 12.00
CA ILE A 8 -5.83 12.98 11.91
C ILE A 8 -6.25 12.28 10.61
N GLY A 9 -7.52 12.42 10.20
CA GLY A 9 -8.03 11.91 8.94
C GLY A 9 -7.26 12.49 7.75
N ASP A 10 -7.22 13.81 7.66
CA ASP A 10 -6.56 14.54 6.57
C ASP A 10 -5.06 14.17 6.49
N TRP A 11 -4.36 14.14 7.64
CA TRP A 11 -2.96 13.74 7.67
C TRP A 11 -2.76 12.30 7.18
N LYS A 12 -3.64 11.38 7.59
CA LYS A 12 -3.56 9.97 7.21
C LYS A 12 -3.78 9.80 5.71
N ASP A 13 -4.72 10.55 5.12
CA ASP A 13 -4.99 10.52 3.68
C ASP A 13 -3.84 11.10 2.87
N GLU A 14 -3.23 12.20 3.31
CA GLU A 14 -2.04 12.76 2.67
C GLU A 14 -0.87 11.76 2.72
N TYR A 15 -0.60 11.20 3.89
CA TYR A 15 0.50 10.25 4.07
C TYR A 15 0.33 8.99 3.21
N ASN A 16 -0.87 8.40 3.20
CA ASN A 16 -1.10 7.13 2.53
C ASN A 16 -1.21 7.23 1.01
N HIS A 17 -1.67 8.37 0.48
CA HIS A 17 -2.01 8.49 -0.95
C HIS A 17 -1.21 9.53 -1.72
N HIS A 18 -0.55 10.47 -1.05
CA HIS A 18 0.09 11.61 -1.73
C HIS A 18 1.59 11.67 -1.50
N ARG A 19 2.07 11.23 -0.33
CA ARG A 19 3.50 11.19 -0.03
C ARG A 19 4.17 9.93 -0.57
N ARG A 20 5.19 10.14 -1.39
CA ARG A 20 6.07 9.07 -1.88
C ARG A 20 7.22 8.85 -0.91
N HIS A 21 7.57 7.59 -0.69
CA HIS A 21 8.63 7.19 0.24
C HIS A 21 9.75 6.48 -0.51
N SER A 22 10.98 6.96 -0.35
CA SER A 22 12.15 6.38 -1.01
C SER A 22 12.40 4.91 -0.61
N SER A 23 12.07 4.54 0.63
CA SER A 23 12.13 3.16 1.11
C SER A 23 11.14 2.22 0.42
N LEU A 24 10.05 2.75 -0.15
CA LEU A 24 9.06 2.01 -0.94
C LEU A 24 9.33 2.15 -2.44
N GLY A 25 10.54 2.52 -2.85
CA GLY A 25 10.88 2.74 -4.26
C GLY A 25 10.22 3.99 -4.86
N TYR A 26 10.00 5.03 -4.05
CA TYR A 26 9.26 6.24 -4.41
C TYR A 26 7.76 6.01 -4.69
N LEU A 27 7.18 4.96 -4.11
CA LEU A 27 5.74 4.74 -4.09
C LEU A 27 5.11 5.33 -2.83
N THR A 28 3.82 5.61 -2.91
CA THR A 28 2.98 5.87 -1.73
C THR A 28 2.67 4.56 -1.01
N PRO A 29 2.33 4.59 0.30
CA PRO A 29 1.96 3.38 1.03
C PRO A 29 0.80 2.62 0.40
N ALA A 30 -0.21 3.33 -0.12
CA ALA A 30 -1.36 2.72 -0.80
C ALA A 30 -0.96 2.02 -2.12
N GLU A 31 -0.09 2.64 -2.92
CA GLU A 31 0.41 2.02 -4.16
C GLU A 31 1.25 0.78 -3.87
N TYR A 32 2.10 0.83 -2.84
CA TYR A 32 2.92 -0.31 -2.43
C TYR A 32 2.05 -1.48 -1.97
N ALA A 33 1.03 -1.23 -1.14
CA ALA A 33 0.10 -2.26 -0.69
C ALA A 33 -0.60 -2.97 -1.86
N ARG A 34 -1.01 -2.22 -2.89
CA ARG A 34 -1.60 -2.78 -4.12
C ARG A 34 -0.63 -3.70 -4.87
N GLN A 35 0.66 -3.36 -4.92
CA GLN A 35 1.67 -4.22 -5.54
C GLN A 35 1.90 -5.50 -4.73
N CYS A 36 1.91 -5.42 -3.41
CA CYS A 36 2.01 -6.61 -2.56
C CYS A 36 0.84 -7.58 -2.77
N THR A 37 -0.40 -7.07 -2.86
CA THR A 37 -1.57 -7.93 -3.13
C THR A 37 -1.43 -8.66 -4.48
N HIS A 38 -0.98 -7.97 -5.53
CA HIS A 38 -0.78 -8.60 -6.84
C HIS A 38 0.35 -9.65 -6.81
N GLN A 39 1.41 -9.44 -6.04
CA GLN A 39 2.48 -10.43 -5.89
C GLN A 39 2.01 -11.69 -5.15
N MET A 40 1.16 -11.54 -4.14
CA MET A 40 0.58 -12.68 -3.42
C MET A 40 -0.31 -13.52 -4.36
N GLU A 41 -1.16 -12.89 -5.18
CA GLU A 41 -2.00 -13.59 -6.16
C GLU A 41 -1.18 -14.32 -7.24
N THR A 42 -0.05 -13.74 -7.66
CA THR A 42 0.81 -14.33 -8.69
C THR A 42 1.66 -15.49 -8.11
N GLY A 43 2.01 -15.44 -6.82
CA GLY A 43 2.80 -16.46 -6.14
C GLY A 43 2.04 -17.78 -5.90
N ASP A 44 0.72 -17.73 -5.73
CA ASP A 44 -0.12 -18.92 -5.56
C ASP A 44 -0.35 -19.69 -6.88
N SER A 45 -0.16 -19.05 -8.04
CA SER A 45 -0.32 -19.69 -9.36
C SER A 45 0.92 -20.42 -9.87
N GLN A 46 2.05 -20.39 -9.17
CA GLN A 46 3.30 -21.06 -9.60
C GLN A 46 3.51 -22.47 -9.01
N ASN A 47 2.54 -23.04 -8.28
CA ASN A 47 2.65 -24.40 -7.74
C ASN A 47 1.83 -25.45 -8.53
N VAL A 48 1.87 -25.38 -9.86
CA VAL A 48 1.46 -26.50 -10.72
C VAL A 48 2.53 -26.72 -11.77
N ARG A 49 3.07 -27.94 -11.78
CA ARG A 49 3.92 -28.56 -12.82
C ARG A 49 5.41 -28.57 -12.51
N THR A 50 5.86 -29.63 -11.84
CA THR A 50 6.69 -30.65 -12.49
C THR A 50 6.65 -31.96 -11.67
N GLU A 51 5.92 -32.96 -12.15
CA GLU A 51 6.31 -34.37 -12.02
C GLU A 51 6.86 -34.81 -13.38
#